data_AF-V6KX33-F1
#
_entry.id   AF-V6KX33-F1
#
_cell.length_a   1.000
_cell.length_b   1.000
_cell.length_c   1.000
_cell.angle_alpha   90.00
_cell.angle_beta   90.00
_cell.angle_gamma   90.00
#
_symmetry.space_group_name_H-M   'P 1'
#
loop_
_entity.id
_entity.type
_entity.pdbx_description
1 polymer ?
#
loop_
_entity_poly.entity_id
_entity_poly.type
_entity_poly.pdbx_seq_one_letter_code
_entity_poly.pdbx_strand_id
1 'polypeptide(L)' 'MPMLAMTGKAKLWEPRRLRLRLFPTAAQLVTTGRRRYLRLAGRWTWTGVITDAIHRLQALPNPS' A
#
# COMPACT_ATOMS: atom_id res chain seq x y z
N MET A 1 -7.80 16.53 -2.74
CA MET A 1 -7.01 15.57 -1.93
C MET A 1 -6.40 14.54 -2.87
N PRO A 2 -5.15 14.70 -3.32
CA PRO A 2 -4.58 13.78 -4.30
C PRO A 2 -4.25 12.44 -3.62
N MET A 3 -4.87 11.38 -4.11
CA MET A 3 -4.57 9.99 -3.77
C MET A 3 -3.22 9.61 -4.41
N LEU A 4 -2.13 10.05 -3.77
CA LEU A 4 -0.82 10.27 -4.40
C LEU A 4 -0.09 8.99 -4.85
N ALA A 5 -0.49 7.83 -4.32
CA ALA A 5 0.28 6.59 -4.44
C ALA A 5 -0.28 5.59 -5.46
N MET A 6 -1.57 5.72 -5.84
CA MET A 6 -2.27 4.65 -6.54
C MET A 6 -2.25 4.86 -8.05
N THR A 7 -1.91 3.81 -8.79
CA THR A 7 -1.79 3.81 -10.26
C THR A 7 -2.80 2.86 -10.91
N GLY A 8 -2.99 3.00 -12.23
CA GLY A 8 -3.89 2.14 -13.01
C GLY A 8 -5.34 2.16 -12.51
N LYS A 9 -5.99 0.99 -12.52
CA LYS A 9 -7.40 0.84 -12.09
C LYS A 9 -7.62 1.21 -10.62
N ALA A 10 -6.60 1.15 -9.77
CA ALA A 10 -6.72 1.49 -8.35
C ALA A 10 -6.88 3.00 -8.10
N LYS A 11 -6.36 3.85 -8.99
CA LYS A 11 -6.55 5.31 -8.95
C LYS A 11 -8.01 5.74 -9.10
N LEU A 12 -8.81 4.92 -9.81
CA LEU A 12 -10.21 5.18 -10.10
C LEU A 12 -11.16 4.64 -9.02
N TRP A 13 -10.63 3.98 -7.99
CA TRP A 13 -11.48 3.45 -6.93
C TRP A 13 -11.93 4.58 -5.99
N GLU A 14 -13.20 4.52 -5.60
CA GLU A 14 -13.69 5.35 -4.52
C GLU A 14 -12.90 5.07 -3.22
N PRO A 15 -12.69 6.10 -2.36
CA PRO A 15 -11.98 5.95 -1.10
C PRO A 15 -12.53 4.84 -0.20
N ARG A 16 -13.86 4.63 -0.22
CA ARG A 16 -14.51 3.56 0.54
C ARG A 16 -14.12 2.18 0.03
N ARG A 17 -14.07 1.99 -1.29
CA ARG A 17 -13.67 0.73 -1.93
C ARG A 17 -12.20 0.43 -1.67
N LEU A 18 -11.37 1.46 -1.59
CA LEU A 18 -9.98 1.32 -1.18
C LEU A 18 -9.83 0.85 0.25
N ARG A 19 -10.55 1.48 1.19
CA ARG A 19 -10.53 1.08 2.58
C ARG A 19 -10.92 -0.39 2.76
N LEU A 20 -11.98 -0.81 2.08
CA LEU A 20 -12.47 -2.19 2.13
C LEU A 20 -11.59 -3.21 1.39
N ARG A 21 -10.62 -2.80 0.57
CA ARG A 21 -9.72 -3.72 -0.14
C ARG A 21 -8.33 -3.76 0.46
N LEU A 22 -7.84 -2.62 0.93
CA LEU A 22 -6.49 -2.46 1.47
C LEU A 22 -6.42 -2.95 2.92
N PHE A 23 -7.30 -2.47 3.81
CA PHE A 23 -7.21 -2.76 5.24
C PHE A 23 -7.56 -4.19 5.68
N PRO A 24 -8.41 -4.98 4.98
CA PRO A 24 -8.60 -6.38 5.36
C PRO A 24 -7.49 -7.29 4.81
N THR A 25 -6.53 -6.76 4.04
CA THR A 25 -5.43 -7.58 3.53
C THR A 25 -4.62 -8.08 4.72
N ALA A 26 -4.57 -9.40 4.89
CA ALA A 26 -3.77 -10.01 5.93
C ALA A 26 -2.28 -9.69 5.68
N ALA A 27 -1.69 -9.01 6.65
CA ALA A 27 -0.30 -8.61 6.63
C ALA A 27 0.33 -8.84 8.01
N GLN A 28 1.61 -9.22 8.03
CA GLN A 28 2.40 -9.27 9.25
C GLN A 28 3.37 -8.10 9.26
N LEU A 29 3.26 -7.23 10.27
CA LEU A 29 4.25 -6.20 10.53
C LEU A 29 5.31 -6.76 11.47
N VAL A 30 6.51 -6.98 10.94
CA VAL A 30 7.66 -7.50 11.68
C VAL A 30 8.62 -6.34 11.94
N THR A 31 8.86 -6.02 13.20
CA THR A 31 9.88 -5.03 13.58
C THR A 31 11.15 -5.75 14.02
N THR A 32 12.28 -5.46 13.41
CA THR A 32 13.60 -5.96 13.84
C THR A 32 14.56 -4.79 14.04
N GLY A 33 15.03 -4.58 15.27
CA GLY A 33 15.95 -3.49 15.60
C GLY A 33 15.51 -2.14 15.01
N ARG A 34 16.24 -1.68 13.97
CA ARG A 34 15.98 -0.41 13.26
C ARG A 34 15.09 -0.54 12.01
N ARG A 35 14.69 -1.74 11.61
CA ARG A 35 13.94 -2.01 10.37
C ARG A 35 12.54 -2.52 10.69
N ARG A 36 11.56 -2.07 9.90
CA ARG A 36 10.19 -2.58 9.92
C ARG A 36 9.90 -3.24 8.57
N TYR A 37 9.48 -4.50 8.60
CA TYR A 37 9.11 -5.27 7.43
C TYR A 37 7.60 -5.48 7.42
N LEU A 38 6.96 -5.20 6.29
CA LEU A 38 5.57 -5.55 6.04
C LEU A 38 5.54 -6.79 5.16
N ARG A 39 5.08 -7.93 5.70
CA ARG A 39 4.88 -9.17 4.95
C ARG A 39 3.42 -9.28 4.52
N LEU A 40 3.17 -9.13 3.23
CA LEU A 40 1.84 -9.30 2.64
C LEU A 40 1.66 -10.75 2.17
N ALA A 41 0.42 -11.25 2.22
CA ALA A 41 0.11 -12.57 1.66
C ALA A 41 0.33 -12.56 0.13
N GLY A 42 1.31 -13.33 -0.36
CA GLY A 42 1.71 -13.30 -1.77
C GLY A 42 0.63 -13.72 -2.78
N ARG A 43 -0.36 -14.51 -2.35
CA ARG A 43 -1.47 -14.99 -3.21
C ARG A 43 -2.67 -14.04 -3.31
N TRP A 44 -2.66 -12.92 -2.57
CA TRP A 44 -3.81 -12.03 -2.53
C TRP A 44 -3.83 -11.10 -3.76
N THR A 45 -5.00 -10.91 -4.36
CA THR A 45 -5.17 -10.21 -5.66
C THR A 45 -4.74 -8.75 -5.65
N TRP A 46 -4.67 -8.12 -4.48
CA TRP A 46 -4.33 -6.71 -4.30
C TRP A 46 -2.93 -6.48 -3.73
N THR A 47 -2.16 -7.54 -3.45
CA THR A 47 -0.82 -7.42 -2.87
C THR A 47 0.11 -6.58 -3.74
N GLY A 48 0.13 -6.80 -5.06
CA GLY A 48 0.93 -5.99 -5.98
C GLY A 48 0.55 -4.51 -5.94
N VAL A 49 -0.75 -4.21 -5.90
CA VAL A 49 -1.25 -2.82 -5.84
C VAL A 49 -0.79 -2.12 -4.55
N ILE A 50 -0.77 -2.83 -3.42
CA ILE A 50 -0.29 -2.30 -2.13
C ILE A 50 1.22 -2.07 -2.19
N THR A 51 1.99 -3.06 -2.65
CA THR A 51 3.45 -2.95 -2.74
C THR A 51 3.88 -1.82 -3.66
N ASP A 52 3.27 -1.69 -4.84
CA ASP A 52 3.57 -0.62 -5.80
C ASP A 52 3.26 0.77 -5.22
N ALA A 53 2.12 0.90 -4.54
CA ALA A 53 1.74 2.15 -3.89
C ALA A 53 2.73 2.55 -2.80
N ILE A 54 3.19 1.59 -1.98
CA ILE A 54 4.20 1.83 -0.93
C ILE A 54 5.54 2.22 -1.55
N HIS A 55 6.01 1.49 -2.57
CA HIS A 55 7.25 1.85 -3.27
C HIS A 55 7.19 3.25 -3.87
N ARG A 56 6.05 3.63 -4.44
CA ARG A 56 5.86 4.99 -4.98
C ARG A 56 5.86 6.04 -3.89
N LEU A 57 5.21 5.79 -2.74
CA LEU A 57 5.26 6.70 -1.60
C LEU A 57 6.68 6.90 -1.06
N GLN A 58 7.48 5.83 -1.03
CA GLN A 58 8.88 5.90 -0.59
C GLN A 58 9.77 6.65 -1.59
N ALA A 59 9.43 6.62 -2.89
CA ALA A 59 10.14 7.36 -3.92
C ALA A 59 9.78 8.86 -3.96
N LEU A 60 8.69 9.27 -3.32
CA LEU A 60 8.31 10.68 -3.29
C LEU A 60 9.20 11.44 -2.30
N PRO A 61 9.68 12.64 -2.67
CA PRO A 61 10.43 13.47 -1.75
C PRO A 61 9.52 13.83 -0.57
N ASN A 62 10.08 13.78 0.64
CA ASN A 62 9.34 14.12 1.84
C ASN A 62 8.84 15.57 1.69
N PRO A 63 7.53 15.83 1.81
CA PRO A 63 7.03 17.21 1.70
C PRO A 63 7.66 18.02 2.83
N SER A 64 8.45 19.03 2.44
CA SER A 64 9.03 20.06 3.31
C SER A 64 7.95 20.91 3.97
#